data_AF-A0A1T4NPH3-F1
#
_entry.id   AF-A0A1T4NPH3-F1
#
_cell.length_a   1.000
_cell.length_b   1.000
_cell.length_c   1.000
_cell.angle_alpha   90.00
_cell.angle_beta   90.00
_cell.angle_gamma   90.00
#
_symmetry.space_group_name_H-M   'P 1'
#
loop_
_entity.id
_entity.type
_entity.pdbx_description
1 polymer ?
#
loop_
_entity_poly.entity_id
_entity_poly.type
_entity_poly.pdbx_seq_one_letter_code
_entity_poly.pdbx_strand_id
1 'polypeptide(L)'
;MKKLFFSVCMLCAALSMNAQMQTSTPSNTSLLVEANGSPHKAKPRANVDGTPYYNDDYCSATLYGADGKPYAAIPARLNLQENLVIFKRGDAELTPSFMVKKIEFGQCDGKKSNAVFESGFPAIGVQNEGSFYQVLDDGKTKFLKYIQIVETATQNNGLNPSAATLTLQRNETFYVYSPAKGMVKVGKSADDLLNALADRRDQVASYISSNKFKLKKEDEMVKVINFYNTL
;
A
#
# COMPACT_ATOMS: atom_id res chain seq x y z
N MET A 1 87.72 -25.42 -14.84
CA MET A 1 87.34 -26.86 -14.94
C MET A 1 85.90 -26.96 -14.47
N LYS A 2 84.86 -27.47 -15.14
CA LYS A 2 84.61 -28.17 -16.42
C LYS A 2 83.17 -27.74 -16.83
N LYS A 3 82.97 -27.29 -18.07
CA LYS A 3 82.16 -27.93 -19.15
C LYS A 3 80.63 -27.74 -19.00
N LEU A 4 80.00 -26.95 -19.89
CA LEU A 4 79.30 -27.39 -21.14
C LEU A 4 77.99 -28.13 -20.82
N PHE A 5 76.83 -28.00 -21.49
CA PHE A 5 76.34 -27.26 -22.67
C PHE A 5 74.84 -27.64 -22.79
N PHE A 6 74.05 -26.89 -23.59
CA PHE A 6 72.78 -27.32 -24.23
C PHE A 6 71.54 -27.53 -23.31
N SER A 7 70.29 -27.23 -23.67
CA SER A 7 69.69 -26.67 -24.89
C SER A 7 68.16 -26.53 -24.68
N VAL A 8 67.55 -25.68 -25.49
CA VAL A 8 66.27 -25.92 -26.22
C VAL A 8 64.93 -25.64 -25.52
N CYS A 9 64.26 -24.65 -26.14
CA CYS A 9 62.83 -24.55 -26.50
C CYS A 9 61.79 -24.33 -25.39
N MET A 10 61.10 -23.19 -25.40
CA MET A 10 59.94 -22.88 -26.28
C MET A 10 58.65 -23.19 -25.52
N LEU A 11 57.89 -22.17 -25.15
CA LEU A 11 56.50 -22.03 -25.60
C LEU A 11 55.88 -20.73 -25.08
N CYS A 12 55.19 -20.06 -26.00
CA CYS A 12 54.34 -18.90 -25.80
C CYS A 12 53.24 -19.14 -24.76
N ALA A 13 52.94 -18.10 -23.98
CA ALA A 13 51.57 -17.59 -23.85
C ALA A 13 51.64 -16.21 -23.19
N ALA A 14 51.31 -15.17 -23.96
CA ALA A 14 50.97 -13.88 -23.41
C ALA A 14 49.72 -14.07 -22.53
N LEU A 15 49.87 -13.89 -21.22
CA LEU A 15 48.73 -13.68 -20.34
C LEU A 15 48.23 -12.26 -20.61
N SER A 16 47.31 -12.12 -21.55
CA SER A 16 46.40 -10.99 -21.57
C SER A 16 45.60 -11.03 -20.28
N MET A 17 46.01 -10.22 -19.31
CA MET A 17 45.18 -9.86 -18.18
C MET A 17 43.94 -9.15 -18.73
N ASN A 18 42.89 -9.92 -19.01
CA ASN A 18 41.54 -9.38 -19.05
C ASN A 18 41.20 -9.02 -17.61
N ALA A 19 41.46 -7.78 -17.22
CA ALA A 19 40.77 -7.15 -16.11
C ALA A 19 39.30 -7.09 -16.51
N GLN A 20 38.55 -8.16 -16.26
CA GLN A 20 37.10 -8.08 -16.26
C GLN A 20 36.75 -7.21 -15.06
N MET A 21 36.55 -5.91 -15.32
CA MET A 21 35.74 -5.07 -14.47
C MET A 21 34.41 -5.77 -14.32
N GLN A 22 34.24 -6.40 -13.17
CA GLN A 22 32.97 -6.85 -12.68
C GLN A 22 32.16 -5.56 -12.49
N THR A 23 31.46 -5.14 -13.55
CA THR A 23 30.38 -4.18 -13.42
C THR A 23 29.37 -4.88 -12.53
N SER A 24 29.48 -4.64 -11.23
CA SER A 24 28.38 -4.82 -10.30
C SER A 24 27.28 -3.93 -10.82
N THR A 25 26.45 -4.46 -11.72
CA THR A 25 25.06 -4.05 -11.78
C THR A 25 24.59 -4.04 -10.33
N PRO A 26 24.16 -2.91 -9.78
CA PRO A 26 23.62 -2.90 -8.44
C PRO A 26 22.37 -3.77 -8.48
N SER A 27 22.54 -5.01 -8.06
CA SER A 27 21.46 -5.93 -7.83
C SER A 27 20.63 -5.31 -6.72
N ASN A 28 19.49 -4.71 -7.09
CA ASN A 28 18.50 -4.18 -6.14
C ASN A 28 17.93 -5.25 -5.19
N THR A 29 18.46 -6.47 -5.21
CA THR A 29 18.16 -7.58 -4.29
C THR A 29 18.79 -7.43 -2.90
N SER A 30 19.59 -6.39 -2.64
CA SER A 30 20.30 -6.23 -1.35
C SER A 30 19.56 -5.44 -0.24
N LEU A 31 18.45 -4.75 -0.52
CA LEU A 31 17.78 -3.93 0.51
C LEU A 31 16.83 -4.72 1.43
N LEU A 32 16.51 -5.98 1.07
CA LEU A 32 15.65 -6.85 1.87
C LEU A 32 16.40 -7.75 2.85
N VAL A 33 17.73 -7.82 2.80
CA VAL A 33 18.51 -8.47 3.87
C VAL A 33 18.36 -7.68 5.19
N GLU A 34 18.08 -6.38 5.12
CA GLU A 34 17.94 -5.50 6.29
C GLU A 34 16.49 -5.30 6.77
N ALA A 35 15.49 -5.69 5.98
CA ALA A 35 14.09 -5.63 6.42
C ALA A 35 13.83 -6.80 7.38
N ASN A 36 14.11 -6.60 8.67
CA ASN A 36 13.66 -7.51 9.72
C ASN A 36 12.13 -7.64 9.62
N GLY A 37 11.65 -8.87 9.52
CA GLY A 37 10.24 -9.18 9.51
C GLY A 37 9.98 -10.37 10.42
N SER A 38 8.85 -10.35 11.12
CA SER A 38 8.45 -11.44 12.00
C SER A 38 7.55 -12.41 11.24
N PRO A 39 7.61 -13.73 11.51
CA PRO A 39 6.69 -14.70 10.91
C PRO A 39 5.23 -14.26 11.07
N HIS A 40 4.49 -14.15 9.97
CA HIS A 40 3.07 -13.91 10.01
C HIS A 40 2.33 -15.22 10.31
N LYS A 41 1.52 -15.25 11.36
CA LYS A 41 0.65 -16.39 11.68
C LYS A 41 -0.79 -16.01 11.35
N ALA A 42 -1.27 -16.43 10.19
CA ALA A 42 -2.67 -16.26 9.82
C ALA A 42 -3.56 -17.01 10.83
N LYS A 43 -4.64 -16.37 11.26
CA LYS A 43 -5.67 -17.01 12.10
C LYS A 43 -6.52 -17.92 11.19
N PRO A 44 -6.56 -19.25 11.41
CA PRO A 44 -7.43 -20.12 10.65
C PRO A 44 -8.88 -19.71 10.86
N ARG A 45 -9.65 -19.57 9.77
CA ARG A 45 -11.08 -19.32 9.83
C ARG A 45 -11.78 -20.25 8.84
N ALA A 46 -12.78 -21.00 9.34
CA ALA A 46 -13.63 -21.84 8.51
C ALA A 46 -14.89 -21.06 8.09
N ASN A 47 -15.41 -21.34 6.90
CA ASN A 47 -16.69 -20.82 6.40
C ASN A 47 -16.79 -19.27 6.36
N VAL A 48 -15.72 -18.62 5.89
CA VAL A 48 -15.70 -17.17 5.65
C VAL A 48 -15.92 -16.88 4.18
N ASP A 49 -16.95 -16.08 3.88
CA ASP A 49 -17.19 -15.47 2.57
C ASP A 49 -16.63 -14.03 2.56
N GLY A 50 -15.85 -13.72 1.52
CA GLY A 50 -15.10 -12.47 1.39
C GLY A 50 -13.67 -12.54 1.93
N THR A 51 -13.02 -11.38 1.99
CA THR A 51 -11.57 -11.25 2.21
C THR A 51 -11.25 -10.06 3.13
N PRO A 52 -10.32 -10.21 4.08
CA PRO A 52 -9.86 -9.09 4.89
C PRO A 52 -8.83 -8.23 4.15
N TYR A 53 -8.36 -8.65 2.97
CA TYR A 53 -7.29 -7.98 2.26
C TYR A 53 -7.82 -6.91 1.29
N TYR A 54 -6.99 -5.90 1.01
CA TYR A 54 -7.28 -4.94 -0.05
C TYR A 54 -7.26 -5.62 -1.43
N ASN A 55 -6.16 -6.34 -1.72
CA ASN A 55 -6.05 -7.29 -2.83
C ASN A 55 -5.84 -8.69 -2.25
N ASP A 56 -6.53 -9.68 -2.81
CA ASP A 56 -6.45 -11.07 -2.34
C ASP A 56 -5.05 -11.65 -2.61
N ASP A 57 -4.53 -11.34 -3.79
CA ASP A 57 -3.18 -11.70 -4.20
C ASP A 57 -2.13 -10.71 -3.71
N TYR A 58 -0.90 -11.21 -3.62
CA TYR A 58 0.27 -10.38 -3.38
C TYR A 58 0.56 -9.52 -4.60
N CYS A 59 0.68 -8.21 -4.36
CA CYS A 59 1.05 -7.23 -5.35
C CYS A 59 2.52 -6.84 -5.19
N SER A 60 3.19 -6.48 -6.29
CA SER A 60 4.45 -5.76 -6.20
C SER A 60 4.19 -4.37 -5.62
N ALA A 61 4.86 -4.07 -4.50
CA ALA A 61 4.65 -2.84 -3.75
C ALA A 61 5.96 -2.23 -3.26
N THR A 62 5.92 -0.93 -2.97
CA THR A 62 6.97 -0.21 -2.25
C THR A 62 6.46 0.19 -0.88
N LEU A 63 7.18 -0.21 0.17
CA LEU A 63 6.86 0.12 1.57
C LEU A 63 7.75 1.27 2.03
N TYR A 64 7.22 2.13 2.89
CA TYR A 64 7.96 3.22 3.52
C TYR A 64 7.73 3.19 5.04
N GLY A 65 8.82 3.25 5.80
CA GLY A 65 8.78 3.42 7.25
C GLY A 65 8.68 4.90 7.66
N ALA A 66 8.87 5.17 8.96
CA ALA A 66 8.92 6.54 9.48
C ALA A 66 10.16 7.33 9.00
N ASP A 67 11.21 6.63 8.60
CA ASP A 67 12.44 7.20 8.03
C ASP A 67 12.28 7.62 6.55
N GLY A 68 11.15 7.25 5.91
CA GLY A 68 10.90 7.49 4.50
C GLY A 68 11.76 6.63 3.56
N LYS A 69 12.56 5.70 4.07
CA LYS A 69 13.39 4.81 3.22
C LYS A 69 12.47 3.88 2.43
N PRO A 70 12.61 3.82 1.09
CA PRO A 70 11.80 2.92 0.28
C PRO A 70 12.32 1.49 0.37
N TYR A 71 11.39 0.56 0.59
CA TYR A 71 11.61 -0.87 0.44
C TYR A 71 10.78 -1.33 -0.77
N ALA A 72 11.40 -1.30 -1.95
CA ALA A 72 10.71 -1.43 -3.24
C ALA A 72 10.61 -2.87 -3.75
N ALA A 73 9.67 -3.08 -4.70
CA ALA A 73 9.47 -4.32 -5.44
C ALA A 73 9.24 -5.55 -4.55
N ILE A 74 8.52 -5.37 -3.44
CA ILE A 74 8.20 -6.43 -2.50
C ILE A 74 6.83 -7.00 -2.84
N PRO A 75 6.67 -8.33 -2.97
CA PRO A 75 5.35 -8.94 -3.00
C PRO A 75 4.67 -8.73 -1.63
N ALA A 76 3.67 -7.85 -1.58
CA ALA A 76 2.96 -7.49 -0.36
C ALA A 76 1.44 -7.43 -0.56
N ARG A 77 0.71 -7.60 0.54
CA ARG A 77 -0.72 -7.36 0.65
C ARG A 77 -1.03 -6.59 1.93
N LEU A 78 -2.14 -5.88 1.93
CA LEU A 78 -2.63 -5.11 3.07
C LEU A 78 -3.86 -5.80 3.66
N ASN A 79 -3.77 -6.26 4.90
CA ASN A 79 -4.91 -6.72 5.68
C ASN A 79 -5.63 -5.50 6.28
N LEU A 80 -6.82 -5.19 5.76
CA LEU A 80 -7.64 -4.05 6.17
C LEU A 80 -8.37 -4.29 7.51
N GLN A 81 -8.59 -5.56 7.89
CA GLN A 81 -9.20 -5.91 9.17
C GLN A 81 -8.22 -5.70 10.33
N GLU A 82 -6.95 -6.09 10.15
CA GLU A 82 -5.90 -5.97 11.16
C GLU A 82 -5.03 -4.72 10.98
N ASN A 83 -5.26 -3.91 9.93
CA ASN A 83 -4.43 -2.77 9.53
C ASN A 83 -2.94 -3.13 9.47
N LEU A 84 -2.62 -4.24 8.79
CA LEU A 84 -1.29 -4.83 8.78
C LEU A 84 -0.79 -5.15 7.39
N VAL A 85 0.46 -4.78 7.11
CA VAL A 85 1.15 -5.20 5.88
C VAL A 85 1.74 -6.59 6.08
N ILE A 86 1.50 -7.46 5.11
CA ILE A 86 2.10 -8.79 5.02
C ILE A 86 2.89 -8.85 3.73
N PHE A 87 4.13 -9.34 3.79
CA PHE A 87 4.98 -9.49 2.61
C PHE A 87 5.59 -10.88 2.52
N LYS A 88 5.98 -11.28 1.31
CA LYS A 88 6.66 -12.56 1.06
C LYS A 88 8.17 -12.41 0.95
N ARG A 89 8.89 -13.39 1.51
CA ARG A 89 10.32 -13.64 1.26
C ARG A 89 10.49 -15.13 0.99
N GLY A 90 10.66 -15.49 -0.30
CA GLY A 90 10.50 -16.88 -0.71
C GLY A 90 9.10 -17.36 -0.35
N ASP A 91 9.03 -18.50 0.34
CA ASP A 91 7.75 -19.08 0.79
C ASP A 91 7.27 -18.54 2.15
N ALA A 92 8.08 -17.72 2.83
CA ALA A 92 7.71 -17.18 4.14
C ALA A 92 6.82 -15.94 4.00
N GLU A 93 5.69 -15.92 4.73
CA GLU A 93 4.90 -14.72 4.98
C GLU A 93 5.38 -14.01 6.24
N LEU A 94 5.68 -12.72 6.13
CA LEU A 94 6.28 -11.91 7.18
C LEU A 94 5.51 -10.61 7.38
N THR A 95 5.57 -10.08 8.59
CA THR A 95 5.12 -8.71 8.91
C THR A 95 6.34 -7.82 9.12
N PRO A 96 6.38 -6.59 8.59
CA PRO A 96 7.50 -5.69 8.82
C PRO A 96 7.74 -5.47 10.32
N SER A 97 8.99 -5.48 10.78
CA SER A 97 9.34 -5.19 12.18
C SER A 97 9.32 -3.68 12.50
N PHE A 98 8.93 -2.84 11.54
CA PHE A 98 8.74 -1.40 11.69
C PHE A 98 7.31 -1.02 11.34
N MET A 99 6.86 0.12 11.85
CA MET A 99 5.57 0.69 11.47
C MET A 99 5.63 1.21 10.04
N VAL A 100 4.89 0.58 9.14
CA VAL A 100 4.74 1.05 7.76
C VAL A 100 3.88 2.30 7.76
N LYS A 101 4.43 3.40 7.24
CA LYS A 101 3.75 4.69 7.09
C LYS A 101 3.08 4.85 5.73
N LYS A 102 3.60 4.17 4.70
CA LYS A 102 3.04 4.22 3.35
C LYS A 102 3.30 2.93 2.60
N ILE A 103 2.33 2.49 1.81
CA ILE A 103 2.45 1.41 0.84
C ILE A 103 1.93 1.89 -0.52
N GLU A 104 2.77 1.74 -1.54
CA GLU A 104 2.43 2.02 -2.94
C GLU A 104 2.33 0.69 -3.69
N PHE A 105 1.15 0.35 -4.18
CA PHE A 105 0.96 -0.82 -5.03
C PHE A 105 1.28 -0.46 -6.48
N GLY A 106 2.30 -1.11 -7.07
CA GLY A 106 2.70 -0.87 -8.45
C GLY A 106 2.06 -1.85 -9.45
N GLN A 107 1.99 -3.14 -9.10
CA GLN A 107 1.40 -4.16 -9.96
C GLN A 107 0.68 -5.22 -9.13
N CYS A 108 -0.56 -5.52 -9.49
CA CYS A 108 -1.42 -6.53 -8.87
C CYS A 108 -1.99 -7.42 -9.99
N ASP A 109 -1.85 -8.75 -9.87
CA ASP A 109 -2.38 -9.70 -10.87
C ASP A 109 -2.01 -9.31 -12.33
N GLY A 110 -0.72 -9.02 -12.55
CA GLY A 110 -0.22 -8.62 -13.86
C GLY A 110 -0.63 -7.21 -14.33
N LYS A 111 -1.56 -6.52 -13.66
CA LYS A 111 -2.07 -5.19 -14.03
C LYS A 111 -1.41 -4.09 -13.22
N LYS A 112 -1.18 -2.94 -13.85
CA LYS A 112 -0.70 -1.74 -13.16
C LYS A 112 -1.71 -1.31 -12.11
N SER A 113 -1.22 -1.05 -10.90
CA SER A 113 -1.97 -0.41 -9.82
C SER A 113 -1.36 0.95 -9.54
N ASN A 114 -2.19 1.89 -9.08
CA ASN A 114 -1.76 3.18 -8.55
C ASN A 114 -2.29 3.38 -7.13
N ALA A 115 -2.70 2.31 -6.46
CA ALA A 115 -3.28 2.41 -5.13
C ALA A 115 -2.19 2.72 -4.10
N VAL A 116 -2.39 3.80 -3.35
CA VAL A 116 -1.50 4.23 -2.28
C VAL A 116 -2.28 4.22 -0.98
N PHE A 117 -1.70 3.63 0.07
CA PHE A 117 -2.24 3.72 1.42
C PHE A 117 -1.23 4.34 2.36
N GLU A 118 -1.72 5.17 3.27
CA GLU A 118 -0.92 5.83 4.30
C GLU A 118 -1.50 5.58 5.68
N SER A 119 -0.62 5.57 6.68
CA SER A 119 -0.95 5.55 8.11
C SER A 119 -0.31 6.74 8.83
N GLY A 120 -0.60 6.91 10.12
CA GLY A 120 -0.10 8.03 10.92
C GLY A 120 -0.99 9.26 10.94
N PHE A 121 -2.25 9.14 10.49
CA PHE A 121 -3.25 10.19 10.66
C PHE A 121 -3.76 10.26 12.12
N PRO A 122 -4.26 11.42 12.56
CA PRO A 122 -4.85 11.56 13.90
C PRO A 122 -5.99 10.55 14.14
N ALA A 123 -6.12 10.10 15.39
CA ALA A 123 -7.21 9.21 15.78
C ALA A 123 -8.58 9.86 15.57
N ILE A 124 -9.54 9.10 15.03
CA ILE A 124 -10.92 9.54 14.81
C ILE A 124 -11.86 8.35 14.93
N GLY A 125 -12.90 8.45 15.77
CA GLY A 125 -13.82 7.33 16.02
C GLY A 125 -13.08 6.08 16.52
N VAL A 126 -13.09 5.01 15.71
CA VAL A 126 -12.39 3.74 16.02
C VAL A 126 -11.01 3.64 15.36
N GLN A 127 -10.64 4.62 14.52
CA GLN A 127 -9.35 4.64 13.84
C GLN A 127 -8.26 5.26 14.72
N ASN A 128 -7.03 4.79 14.54
CA ASN A 128 -5.85 5.26 15.25
C ASN A 128 -4.67 5.48 14.27
N GLU A 129 -3.51 5.87 14.79
CA GLU A 129 -2.33 6.15 13.96
C GLU A 129 -1.82 4.95 13.14
N GLY A 130 -2.18 3.72 13.52
CA GLY A 130 -1.87 2.51 12.75
C GLY A 130 -2.90 2.18 11.67
N SER A 131 -4.04 2.87 11.62
CA SER A 131 -5.06 2.66 10.60
C SER A 131 -4.57 3.11 9.22
N PHE A 132 -4.80 2.28 8.21
CA PHE A 132 -4.46 2.62 6.83
C PHE A 132 -5.64 3.27 6.11
N TYR A 133 -5.33 4.32 5.37
CA TYR A 133 -6.27 5.03 4.51
C TYR A 133 -5.77 5.00 3.08
N GLN A 134 -6.65 4.67 2.14
CA GLN A 134 -6.34 4.87 0.73
C GLN A 134 -6.27 6.38 0.46
N VAL A 135 -5.17 6.83 -0.12
CA VAL A 135 -5.00 8.22 -0.56
C VAL A 135 -5.63 8.35 -1.94
N LEU A 136 -6.70 9.13 -2.02
CA LEU A 136 -7.44 9.40 -3.26
C LEU A 136 -6.99 10.72 -3.91
N ASP A 137 -6.55 11.68 -3.10
CA ASP A 137 -5.85 12.88 -3.53
C ASP A 137 -4.78 13.25 -2.48
N ASP A 138 -3.58 13.61 -2.96
CA ASP A 138 -2.40 13.90 -2.13
C ASP A 138 -2.03 15.40 -2.13
N GLY A 139 -3.01 16.28 -2.38
CA GLY A 139 -2.80 17.72 -2.34
C GLY A 139 -2.63 18.28 -0.92
N LYS A 140 -2.61 19.61 -0.80
CA LYS A 140 -2.47 20.33 0.49
C LYS A 140 -3.53 19.88 1.50
N THR A 141 -4.75 19.61 1.03
CA THR A 141 -5.78 18.88 1.77
C THR A 141 -5.93 17.51 1.15
N LYS A 142 -5.51 16.47 1.86
CA LYS A 142 -5.61 15.09 1.39
C LYS A 142 -7.07 14.64 1.38
N PHE A 143 -7.45 13.87 0.37
CA PHE A 143 -8.69 13.11 0.35
C PHE A 143 -8.41 11.64 0.64
N LEU A 144 -9.00 11.12 1.71
CA LEU A 144 -8.69 9.83 2.27
C LEU A 144 -9.93 8.94 2.30
N LYS A 145 -9.75 7.66 1.97
CA LYS A 145 -10.78 6.63 2.14
C LYS A 145 -10.31 5.58 3.14
N TYR A 146 -11.08 5.42 4.21
CA TYR A 146 -10.95 4.29 5.13
C TYR A 146 -11.87 3.16 4.68
N ILE A 147 -11.34 1.94 4.60
CA ILE A 147 -12.10 0.74 4.24
C ILE A 147 -12.15 -0.17 5.47
N GLN A 148 -13.29 -0.19 6.14
CA GLN A 148 -13.51 -1.06 7.29
C GLN A 148 -13.99 -2.43 6.82
N ILE A 149 -13.37 -3.49 7.33
CA ILE A 149 -13.89 -4.86 7.21
C ILE A 149 -14.81 -5.13 8.41
N VAL A 150 -16.08 -5.36 8.15
CA VAL A 150 -17.09 -5.73 9.14
C VAL A 150 -17.44 -7.21 8.96
N GLU A 151 -17.31 -7.98 10.03
CA GLU A 151 -17.65 -9.41 10.05
C GLU A 151 -19.10 -9.57 10.53
N THR A 152 -19.93 -10.24 9.73
CA THR A 152 -21.33 -10.53 10.07
C THR A 152 -21.57 -12.03 9.97
N ALA A 153 -22.24 -12.62 10.97
CA ALA A 153 -22.66 -14.01 10.92
C ALA A 153 -24.09 -14.12 10.37
N THR A 154 -24.28 -14.94 9.34
CA THR A 154 -25.61 -15.30 8.85
C THR A 154 -25.86 -16.76 9.21
N GLN A 155 -26.93 -17.02 9.97
CA GLN A 155 -27.35 -18.40 10.22
C GLN A 155 -27.90 -19.01 8.94
N ASN A 156 -27.43 -20.22 8.60
CA ASN A 156 -27.98 -20.96 7.48
C ASN A 156 -29.33 -21.56 7.93
N ASN A 157 -30.45 -21.03 7.44
CA ASN A 157 -31.79 -21.58 7.71
C ASN A 157 -32.06 -22.91 6.96
N GLY A 158 -31.02 -23.63 6.53
CA GLY A 158 -31.10 -24.90 5.79
C GLY A 158 -30.92 -26.15 6.66
N LEU A 159 -30.73 -27.32 6.01
CA LEU A 159 -30.66 -28.67 6.62
C LEU A 159 -29.58 -28.88 7.71
N ASN A 160 -28.69 -27.92 7.92
CA ASN A 160 -27.73 -27.95 9.03
C ASN A 160 -27.74 -26.61 9.80
N PRO A 161 -28.63 -26.46 10.81
CA PRO A 161 -28.75 -25.27 11.64
C PRO A 161 -27.49 -24.91 12.45
N SER A 162 -26.46 -25.77 12.45
CA SER A 162 -25.26 -25.63 13.28
C SER A 162 -24.06 -24.96 12.58
N ALA A 163 -24.18 -24.58 11.29
CA ALA A 163 -23.12 -23.89 10.57
C ALA A 163 -23.55 -22.46 10.23
N ALA A 164 -23.04 -21.46 10.94
CA ALA A 164 -23.13 -20.07 10.52
C ALA A 164 -22.09 -19.79 9.42
N THR A 165 -22.47 -19.03 8.40
CA THR A 165 -21.53 -18.48 7.42
C THR A 165 -21.10 -17.10 7.91
N LEU A 166 -19.78 -16.87 8.01
CA LEU A 166 -19.23 -15.56 8.31
C LEU A 166 -19.04 -14.80 7.00
N THR A 167 -19.54 -13.58 6.90
CA THR A 167 -19.36 -12.72 5.72
C THR A 167 -18.55 -11.49 6.11
N LEU A 168 -17.52 -11.17 5.32
CA LEU A 168 -16.72 -9.97 5.46
C LEU A 168 -17.23 -8.89 4.50
N GLN A 169 -17.82 -7.83 5.05
CA GLN A 169 -18.35 -6.69 4.30
C GLN A 169 -17.38 -5.50 4.35
N ARG A 170 -17.25 -4.79 3.23
CA ARG A 170 -16.44 -3.56 3.13
C ARG A 170 -17.31 -2.33 3.31
N ASN A 171 -17.01 -1.55 4.34
CA ASN A 171 -17.65 -0.26 4.60
C ASN A 171 -16.65 0.87 4.38
N GLU A 172 -16.96 1.75 3.43
CA GLU A 172 -16.11 2.88 3.07
C GLU A 172 -16.51 4.14 3.83
N THR A 173 -15.54 4.84 4.39
CA THR A 173 -15.73 6.18 4.97
C THR A 173 -14.70 7.14 4.40
N PHE A 174 -15.14 8.34 4.05
CA PHE A 174 -14.29 9.37 3.45
C PHE A 174 -13.91 10.43 4.47
N TYR A 175 -12.72 10.98 4.31
CA TYR A 175 -12.18 12.02 5.16
C TYR A 175 -11.41 13.05 4.33
N VAL A 176 -11.40 14.28 4.79
CA VAL A 176 -10.41 15.28 4.37
C VAL A 176 -9.44 15.53 5.51
N TYR A 177 -8.17 15.72 5.17
CA TYR A 177 -7.13 15.97 6.16
C TYR A 177 -6.21 17.09 5.71
N SER A 178 -5.92 18.03 6.61
CA SER A 178 -4.79 18.94 6.48
C SER A 178 -4.20 19.23 7.87
N PRO A 179 -2.90 19.52 7.99
CA PRO A 179 -2.32 19.89 9.28
C PRO A 179 -3.02 21.08 9.96
N ALA A 180 -3.56 22.01 9.18
CA ALA A 180 -4.24 23.20 9.68
C ALA A 180 -5.67 22.92 10.21
N LYS A 181 -6.40 21.97 9.60
CA LYS A 181 -7.82 21.68 9.93
C LYS A 181 -8.01 20.37 10.68
N GLY A 182 -6.96 19.57 10.82
CA GLY A 182 -7.06 18.20 11.33
C GLY A 182 -7.81 17.29 10.35
N MET A 183 -8.38 16.21 10.89
CA MET A 183 -9.08 15.18 10.14
C MET A 183 -10.60 15.34 10.29
N VAL A 184 -11.31 15.46 9.17
CA VAL A 184 -12.76 15.68 9.15
C VAL A 184 -13.41 14.58 8.32
N LYS A 185 -14.41 13.88 8.90
CA LYS A 185 -15.23 12.90 8.19
C LYS A 185 -16.16 13.60 7.21
N VAL A 186 -16.27 13.06 6.00
CA VAL A 186 -17.10 13.62 4.91
C VAL A 186 -18.04 12.56 4.37
N GLY A 187 -19.32 12.90 4.26
CA GLY A 187 -20.34 12.05 3.63
C GLY A 187 -20.42 12.24 2.11
N LYS A 188 -21.26 11.42 1.47
CA LYS A 188 -21.51 11.45 0.01
C LYS A 188 -22.62 12.46 -0.34
N SER A 189 -22.51 13.68 0.18
CA SER A 189 -23.46 14.77 -0.06
C SER A 189 -22.73 16.11 -0.29
N ALA A 190 -23.41 17.04 -0.97
CA ALA A 190 -22.87 18.38 -1.20
C ALA A 190 -22.68 19.15 0.11
N ASP A 191 -23.65 19.07 1.02
CA ASP A 191 -23.58 19.78 2.29
C ASP A 191 -22.42 19.30 3.15
N ASP A 192 -22.17 17.98 3.21
CA ASP A 192 -21.03 17.42 3.96
C ASP A 192 -19.69 17.95 3.43
N LEU A 193 -19.52 17.94 2.11
CA LEU A 193 -18.30 18.45 1.46
C LEU A 193 -18.14 19.96 1.68
N LEU A 194 -19.21 20.75 1.50
CA LEU A 194 -19.18 22.19 1.68
C LEU A 194 -18.93 22.61 3.13
N ASN A 195 -19.36 21.80 4.10
CA ASN A 195 -19.07 22.02 5.51
C ASN A 195 -17.61 21.71 5.83
N ALA A 196 -17.06 20.63 5.25
CA ALA A 196 -15.65 20.28 5.42
C ALA A 196 -14.69 21.28 4.76
N LEU A 197 -15.14 21.97 3.71
CA LEU A 197 -14.38 22.93 2.90
C LEU A 197 -14.89 24.39 3.08
N ALA A 198 -15.31 24.73 4.30
CA ALA A 198 -16.04 25.97 4.58
C ALA A 198 -15.29 27.28 4.23
N ASP A 199 -13.96 27.27 4.18
CA ASP A 199 -13.10 28.41 3.84
C ASP A 199 -13.05 28.75 2.34
N ARG A 200 -13.55 27.86 1.49
CA ARG A 200 -13.73 28.05 0.03
C ARG A 200 -15.12 27.62 -0.43
N ARG A 201 -16.10 27.71 0.47
CA ARG A 201 -17.45 27.17 0.29
C ARG A 201 -18.09 27.63 -1.02
N ASP A 202 -18.05 28.93 -1.32
CA ASP A 202 -18.75 29.50 -2.47
C ASP A 202 -18.13 29.07 -3.80
N GLN A 203 -16.79 29.03 -3.88
CA GLN A 203 -16.08 28.52 -5.05
C GLN A 203 -16.37 27.04 -5.28
N VAL A 204 -16.35 26.23 -4.21
CA VAL A 204 -16.63 24.80 -4.28
C VAL A 204 -18.09 24.53 -4.67
N ALA A 205 -19.05 25.27 -4.09
CA ALA A 205 -20.47 25.16 -4.41
C ALA A 205 -20.74 25.49 -5.88
N SER A 206 -20.07 26.53 -6.40
CA SER A 206 -20.14 26.91 -7.81
C SER A 206 -19.56 25.83 -8.72
N TYR A 207 -18.44 25.20 -8.35
CA TYR A 207 -17.84 24.11 -9.11
C TYR A 207 -18.72 22.85 -9.12
N ILE A 208 -19.30 22.46 -7.98
CA ILE A 208 -20.25 21.34 -7.88
C ILE A 208 -21.47 21.59 -8.79
N SER A 209 -22.06 22.78 -8.71
CA SER A 209 -23.28 23.13 -9.42
C SER A 209 -23.06 23.23 -10.94
N SER A 210 -21.99 23.89 -11.37
CA SER A 210 -21.66 24.04 -12.80
C SER A 210 -21.36 22.70 -13.48
N ASN A 211 -20.72 21.76 -12.77
CA ASN A 211 -20.47 20.40 -13.26
C ASN A 211 -21.64 19.43 -13.01
N LYS A 212 -22.70 19.88 -12.33
CA LYS A 212 -23.89 19.08 -11.97
C LYS A 212 -23.55 17.79 -11.21
N PHE A 213 -22.51 17.84 -10.36
CA PHE A 213 -22.12 16.68 -9.56
C PHE A 213 -23.18 16.36 -8.51
N LYS A 214 -23.47 15.06 -8.35
CA LYS A 214 -24.38 14.54 -7.32
C LYS A 214 -23.63 14.05 -6.09
N LEU A 215 -22.31 13.90 -6.19
CA LEU A 215 -21.39 13.49 -5.12
C LEU A 215 -21.72 12.13 -4.51
N LYS A 216 -22.41 11.29 -5.29
CA LYS A 216 -22.70 9.89 -4.94
C LYS A 216 -21.58 8.94 -5.34
N LYS A 217 -20.66 9.40 -6.20
CA LYS A 217 -19.54 8.63 -6.74
C LYS A 217 -18.23 9.18 -6.20
N GLU A 218 -17.30 8.28 -5.87
CA GLU A 218 -15.95 8.62 -5.42
C GLU A 218 -15.24 9.55 -6.43
N ASP A 219 -15.29 9.25 -7.73
CA ASP A 219 -14.67 10.07 -8.78
C ASP A 219 -15.16 11.52 -8.80
N GLU A 220 -16.43 11.77 -8.47
CA GLU A 220 -16.97 13.14 -8.40
C GLU A 220 -16.41 13.86 -7.16
N MET A 221 -16.31 13.17 -6.02
CA MET A 221 -15.72 13.73 -4.80
C MET A 221 -14.23 14.05 -5.01
N VAL A 222 -13.47 13.15 -5.65
CA VAL A 222 -12.06 13.38 -6.01
C VAL A 222 -11.93 14.65 -6.85
N LYS A 223 -12.74 14.81 -7.91
CA LYS A 223 -12.70 16.02 -8.75
C LYS A 223 -12.94 17.30 -7.95
N VAL A 224 -13.87 17.28 -6.99
CA VAL A 224 -14.15 18.43 -6.13
C VAL A 224 -12.98 18.75 -5.21
N ILE A 225 -12.37 17.75 -4.57
CA ILE A 225 -11.20 17.98 -3.70
C ILE A 225 -10.01 18.47 -4.52
N ASN A 226 -9.78 17.89 -5.70
CA ASN A 226 -8.71 18.33 -6.59
C ASN A 226 -8.89 19.80 -6.98
N PHE A 227 -10.11 20.21 -7.34
CA PHE A 227 -10.42 21.62 -7.60
C PHE A 227 -10.17 22.50 -6.37
N TYR A 228 -10.66 22.10 -5.19
CA TYR A 228 -10.43 22.83 -3.94
C TYR A 228 -8.93 23.02 -3.64
N ASN A 229 -8.09 22.02 -3.93
CA ASN A 229 -6.64 22.09 -3.75
C ASN A 229 -5.94 23.06 -4.72
N THR A 230 -6.65 23.62 -5.71
CA THR A 230 -6.13 24.69 -6.59
C THR A 230 -6.45 26.12 -6.11
N LEU A 231 -7.19 26.28 -5.01
CA LEU A 231 -7.69 27.57 -4.47
C LEU A 231 -6.88 28.16 -3.30
#